data_AF-A0A8D9M4E0-F1
#
_entry.id   AF-A0A8D9M4E0-F1
#
_cell.length_a   1.000
_cell.length_b   1.000
_cell.length_c   1.000
_cell.angle_alpha   90.00
_cell.angle_beta   90.00
_cell.angle_gamma   90.00
#
_symmetry.space_group_name_H-M   'P 1'
#
loop_
_entity.id
_entity.type
_entity.pdbx_description
1 polymer ?
#
loop_
_entity_poly.entity_id
_entity_poly.type
_entity_poly.pdbx_seq_one_letter_code
_entity_poly.pdbx_strand_id
1 'polypeptide(L)' 'MGSAIETEAEAIRWAVRTMSGFGYRNVVVETDSLVLSRMINGVEDTWPILKPIL' A
#
# COMPACT_ATOMS: atom_id res chain seq x y z
N MET A 1 -9.91 8.48 2.77
CA MET A 1 -10.86 7.40 2.46
C MET A 1 -11.64 7.78 1.22
N GLY A 2 -11.17 7.35 0.05
CA GLY A 2 -11.86 7.67 -1.21
C GLY A 2 -11.39 6.92 -2.46
N SER A 3 -10.33 6.11 -2.40
CA SER A 3 -9.86 5.30 -3.54
C SER A 3 -9.52 3.87 -3.14
N ALA A 4 -9.56 2.95 -4.12
CA ALA A 4 -9.17 1.55 -3.92
C ALA A 4 -7.70 1.45 -3.45
N ILE A 5 -6.81 2.25 -4.04
CA ILE A 5 -5.38 2.29 -3.71
C ILE A 5 -5.15 2.76 -2.26
N GLU A 6 -5.90 3.75 -1.78
CA GLU A 6 -5.78 4.22 -0.39
C GLU A 6 -6.22 3.13 0.60
N THR A 7 -7.30 2.42 0.29
CA THR A 7 -7.80 1.30 1.13
C THR A 7 -6.77 0.19 1.22
N GLU A 8 -6.14 -0.14 0.10
CA GLU A 8 -5.13 -1.18 0.03
C GLU A 8 -3.84 -0.79 0.74
N ALA A 9 -3.37 0.45 0.56
CA ALA A 9 -2.22 0.99 1.30
C ALA A 9 -2.46 0.95 2.81
N GLU A 10 -3.68 1.28 3.27
CA GLU A 10 -4.07 1.19 4.67
C GLU A 10 -4.02 -0.27 5.16
N ALA A 11 -4.58 -1.21 4.38
CA ALA A 11 -4.55 -2.64 4.72
C ALA A 11 -3.11 -3.16 4.89
N ILE A 12 -2.20 -2.81 3.97
CA ILE A 12 -0.78 -3.17 4.06
C ILE A 12 -0.14 -2.54 5.30
N ARG A 13 -0.43 -1.26 5.60
CA ARG A 13 0.11 -0.58 6.79
C ARG A 13 -0.31 -1.29 8.08
N TRP A 14 -1.57 -1.69 8.17
CA TRP A 14 -2.09 -2.44 9.31
C TRP A 14 -1.44 -3.83 9.42
N ALA A 15 -1.29 -4.54 8.31
CA ALA A 15 -0.62 -5.85 8.29
C ALA A 15 0.83 -5.73 8.79
N VAL A 16 1.62 -4.78 8.27
CA VAL A 16 3.01 -4.57 8.69
C VAL A 16 3.11 -4.21 10.17
N ARG A 17 2.26 -3.30 10.66
CA ARG A 17 2.23 -2.93 12.10
C ARG A 17 1.90 -4.12 12.98
N THR A 18 0.95 -4.94 12.56
CA THR A 18 0.52 -6.13 13.32
C THR A 18 1.65 -7.17 13.37
N MET A 19 2.27 -7.46 12.23
CA MET A 19 3.40 -8.40 12.16
C MET A 19 4.61 -7.91 12.95
N SER A 20 4.91 -6.60 12.90
CA SER A 20 5.94 -6.00 13.74
C SER A 20 5.62 -6.13 15.24
N GLY A 21 4.35 -5.97 15.63
CA GLY A 21 3.89 -6.19 17.01
C GLY A 21 4.06 -7.63 17.49
N PHE A 22 4.01 -8.61 16.58
CA PHE A 22 4.32 -10.02 16.86
C PHE A 22 5.82 -10.36 16.81
N GLY A 23 6.69 -9.38 16.54
CA GLY A 23 8.14 -9.57 16.52
C GLY A 23 8.70 -10.10 15.20
N TYR A 24 7.91 -10.17 14.13
CA TYR A 24 8.42 -10.48 12.79
C TYR A 24 9.30 -9.33 12.29
N ARG A 25 10.53 -9.67 11.89
CA ARG A 25 11.54 -8.70 11.42
C ARG A 25 11.57 -8.55 9.91
N ASN A 26 11.22 -9.62 9.20
CA ASN A 26 11.21 -9.67 7.75
C ASN A 26 9.80 -10.08 7.33
N VAL A 27 9.10 -9.18 6.63
CA VAL A 27 7.74 -9.41 6.14
C VAL A 27 7.76 -9.16 4.64
N VAL A 28 7.30 -10.14 3.87
CA VAL A 28 7.04 -10.01 2.44
C VAL A 28 5.53 -9.80 2.28
N VAL A 29 5.16 -8.74 1.60
CA VAL A 29 3.76 -8.41 1.30
C VAL A 29 3.58 -8.49 -0.21
N GLU A 30 2.59 -9.26 -0.64
CA GLU A 30 2.19 -9.37 -2.04
C GLU A 30 0.88 -8.60 -2.25
N THR A 31 0.80 -7.88 -3.36
CA THR A 31 -0.35 -7.04 -3.75
C THR A 31 -0.57 -7.23 -5.25
N ASP A 32 -1.84 -7.30 -5.65
CA ASP A 32 -2.26 -7.33 -7.06
C ASP A 32 -2.28 -5.91 -7.69
N SER A 33 -2.08 -4.88 -6.88
CA SER A 33 -2.00 -3.49 -7.31
C SER A 33 -0.58 -3.11 -7.72
N LEU A 34 -0.35 -3.17 -9.03
CA LEU A 34 0.91 -2.75 -9.64
C LEU A 34 1.25 -1.28 -9.32
N VAL A 35 0.24 -0.40 -9.29
CA VAL A 35 0.43 1.03 -8.99
C VAL A 35 0.96 1.20 -7.57
N LEU A 36 0.32 0.56 -6.58
CA LEU A 36 0.75 0.61 -5.19
C LEU A 36 2.17 0.04 -5.00
N SER A 37 2.46 -1.08 -5.65
CA SER A 37 3.81 -1.68 -5.64
C SER A 37 4.87 -0.72 -6.17
N ARG A 38 4.61 -0.03 -7.28
CA ARG A 38 5.56 0.95 -7.86
C ARG A 38 5.73 2.17 -6.98
N MET A 39 4.65 2.66 -6.35
CA MET A 39 4.72 3.77 -5.40
C MET A 39 5.56 3.45 -4.18
N ILE A 40 5.34 2.28 -3.54
CA ILE A 40 6.11 1.85 -2.35
C ILE A 40 7.60 1.70 -2.68
N ASN A 41 7.91 1.22 -3.89
CA ASN A 41 9.29 1.07 -4.36
C ASN A 41 9.92 2.37 -4.89
N GLY A 42 9.25 3.53 -4.75
CA GLY A 42 9.77 4.82 -5.20
C GLY A 42 9.92 4.96 -6.73
N VAL A 43 9.25 4.10 -7.50
CA VAL A 43 9.24 4.15 -8.97
C VAL A 43 8.19 5.15 -9.48
N GLU A 44 7.17 5.44 -8.67
CA GLU A 44 6.07 6.33 -9.01
C GLU A 44 5.86 7.35 -7.87
N ASP A 45 6.10 8.64 -8.15
CA ASP A 45 6.08 9.72 -7.14
C ASP A 45 4.65 10.16 -6.74
N THR A 46 3.66 9.89 -7.59
CA THR A 46 2.32 10.46 -7.43
C THR A 46 1.45 9.59 -6.55
N TRP A 47 1.05 10.12 -5.39
CA TRP A 47 -0.12 9.62 -4.68
C TRP A 47 -1.38 9.93 -5.51
N PRO A 48 -2.17 8.94 -5.95
CA PRO A 48 -3.31 9.15 -6.83
C PRO A 48 -4.51 9.67 -6.02
N ILE A 49 -4.32 10.78 -5.31
CA ILE A 49 -5.44 11.66 -4.99
C ILE A 49 -5.66 12.47 -6.28
N LEU A 50 -6.81 12.25 -6.94
CA LEU A 50 -7.31 12.98 -8.12
C LEU A 50 -6.97 12.40 -9.51
N LYS A 51 -7.34 11.15 -9.77
CA LYS A 51 -7.98 10.91 -11.08
C LYS A 51 -9.43 10.50 -10.84
N PRO A 52 -10.40 11.35 -11.26
CA PRO A 52 -11.79 10.95 -11.31
C PRO A 52 -11.89 9.64 -12.08
N ILE A 53 -12.65 8.70 -11.52
CA ILE A 53 -13.10 7.54 -12.25
C ILE A 53 -14.14 8.09 -13.23
N LEU A 54 -13.74 8.33 -14.48
CA LEU A 54 -14.67 8.55 -15.59
C LEU A 54 -15.30 7.22 -15.98
#